data_AF-A0A953PJ06-F1
#
_entry.id   AF-A0A953PJ06-F1
#
_cell.length_a   1.000
_cell.length_b   1.000
_cell.length_c   1.000
_cell.angle_alpha   90.00
_cell.angle_beta   90.00
_cell.angle_gamma   90.00
#
_symmetry.space_group_name_H-M   'P 1'
#
loop_
_entity.id
_entity.type
_entity.pdbx_description
1 polymer ?
#
loop_
_entity_poly.entity_id
_entity_poly.type
_entity_poly.pdbx_seq_one_letter_code
_entity_poly.pdbx_strand_id
1 'polypeptide(L)' 'MAFFVRLKVNKGKGGDEILPVVWQDNYVSLLPGEKREITATYRSSELGTAKPEVEVRGWNAE' A
#
# COMPACT_ATOMS: atom_id res chain seq x y z
N MET A 1 5.21 12.35 13.60
CA MET A 1 4.23 12.46 12.50
C MET A 1 4.81 11.73 11.30
N ALA A 2 4.08 10.78 10.74
CA ALA A 2 4.37 10.25 9.42
C ALA A 2 3.48 11.00 8.42
N PHE A 3 4.08 11.81 7.56
CA PHE A 3 3.37 12.66 6.62
C PHE A 3 3.32 12.01 5.23
N PHE A 4 2.14 12.06 4.62
CA PHE A 4 1.90 11.67 3.23
C PHE A 4 2.42 10.26 2.87
N VAL A 5 2.01 9.29 3.68
CA VAL A 5 2.30 7.87 3.54
C VAL A 5 1.51 7.28 2.38
N ARG A 6 2.23 6.93 1.31
CA ARG A 6 1.72 6.20 0.16
C ARG A 6 1.82 4.70 0.41
N LEU A 7 0.75 3.99 0.08
CA LEU A 7 0.67 2.53 0.05
C LEU A 7 0.63 2.05 -1.40
N LYS A 8 1.36 0.97 -1.69
CA LYS A 8 1.29 0.23 -2.96
C LYS A 8 1.10 -1.25 -2.65
N VAL A 9 0.38 -1.98 -3.51
CA VAL A 9 0.39 -3.45 -3.50
C VAL A 9 1.16 -3.92 -4.73
N ASN A 10 2.24 -4.66 -4.54
CA ASN A 10 3.12 -5.15 -5.59
C ASN A 10 3.02 -6.68 -5.73
N LYS A 11 3.40 -7.20 -6.90
CA LYS A 11 3.57 -8.64 -7.16
C LYS A 11 4.86 -9.17 -6.51
N GLY A 12 4.82 -9.31 -5.19
CA GLY A 12 5.98 -9.68 -4.37
C GLY A 12 6.93 -8.50 -4.13
N LYS A 13 7.95 -8.74 -3.30
CA LYS A 13 8.93 -7.73 -2.91
C LYS A 13 9.73 -7.22 -4.11
N GLY A 14 9.66 -5.92 -4.38
CA GLY A 14 10.33 -5.28 -5.53
C GLY A 14 9.71 -5.57 -6.90
N GLY A 15 8.57 -6.26 -6.94
CA GLY A 15 7.81 -6.49 -8.17
C GLY A 15 6.98 -5.29 -8.60
N ASP A 16 6.35 -5.42 -9.77
CA ASP A 16 5.47 -4.38 -10.31
C ASP A 16 4.22 -4.17 -9.44
N GLU A 17 3.71 -2.94 -9.45
CA GLU A 17 2.45 -2.59 -8.78
C GLU A 17 1.26 -3.32 -9.44
N ILE A 18 0.36 -3.86 -8.61
CA ILE A 18 -0.86 -4.52 -9.06
C ILE A 18 -1.86 -3.44 -9.47
N LEU A 19 -2.27 -3.46 -10.73
CA LEU A 19 -3.23 -2.51 -11.29
C LEU A 19 -4.32 -3.24 -12.10
N PRO A 20 -5.58 -2.77 -12.07
CA PRO A 20 -6.08 -1.70 -11.22
C PRO A 20 -6.23 -2.13 -9.75
N VAL A 21 -5.99 -1.21 -8.82
CA VAL A 21 -6.25 -1.38 -7.38
C VAL A 21 -7.14 -0.25 -6.88
N VAL A 22 -8.14 -0.59 -6.07
CA VAL A 22 -9.00 0.36 -5.38
C VAL A 22 -8.59 0.40 -3.91
N TRP A 23 -8.24 1.59 -3.43
CA TRP A 23 -7.90 1.83 -2.04
C TRP A 23 -9.07 2.50 -1.32
N GLN A 24 -9.37 2.05 -0.10
CA GLN A 24 -10.29 2.75 0.80
C GLN A 24 -9.78 4.16 1.12
N ASP A 25 -8.46 4.28 1.30
CA ASP A 25 -7.74 5.52 1.55
C ASP A 25 -6.27 5.33 1.16
N ASN A 26 -5.55 6.39 0.80
CA ASN A 26 -4.13 6.35 0.46
C ASN A 26 -3.52 7.76 0.60
N TYR A 27 -2.20 7.89 0.63
CA TYR A 27 -1.52 9.18 0.89
C TYR A 27 -1.90 9.81 2.23
N VAL A 28 -1.93 8.97 3.26
CA VAL A 28 -2.43 9.32 4.59
C VAL A 28 -1.35 9.95 5.47
N SER A 29 -1.73 10.73 6.48
CA SER A 29 -0.80 11.17 7.54
C SER A 29 -1.23 10.61 8.90
N LEU A 30 -0.26 10.22 9.72
CA LEU A 30 -0.48 9.62 11.04
C LEU A 30 0.27 10.39 12.13
N LEU A 31 -0.47 10.80 13.16
CA LEU A 31 0.10 11.38 14.37
C LEU A 31 0.85 10.32 15.21
N PRO A 32 1.76 10.72 16.12
CA PRO A 32 2.39 9.77 17.04
C PRO A 32 1.35 8.97 17.83
N GLY A 33 1.42 7.63 17.74
CA GLY A 33 0.50 6.71 18.40
C GLY A 33 -0.80 6.43 17.65
N GLU A 34 -1.11 7.16 16.57
CA GLU A 34 -2.27 6.89 15.72
C GLU A 34 -2.06 5.59 14.94
N LYS A 35 -3.15 4.83 14.77
CA LYS A 35 -3.19 3.62 13.94
C LYS A 35 -4.35 3.73 12.96
N ARG A 36 -4.15 3.18 11.77
CA ARG A 36 -5.13 3.18 10.69
C ARG A 36 -5.14 1.81 10.03
N GLU A 37 -6.34 1.29 9.79
CA GLU A 37 -6.56 0.11 8.96
C GLU A 37 -7.11 0.58 7.60
N ILE A 38 -6.50 0.09 6.52
CA ILE A 38 -6.81 0.52 5.15
C ILE A 38 -6.96 -0.72 4.29
N THR A 39 -8.09 -0.81 3.58
CA THR A 39 -8.37 -1.90 2.65
C THR A 39 -7.93 -1.55 1.22
N ALA A 40 -7.30 -2.51 0.54
CA ALA A 40 -7.05 -2.49 -0.90
C ALA A 40 -7.79 -3.65 -1.56
N THR A 41 -8.41 -3.41 -2.71
CA THR A 41 -9.08 -4.45 -3.50
C THR A 41 -8.58 -4.45 -4.93
N TYR A 42 -8.20 -5.63 -5.42
CA TYR A 42 -7.74 -5.88 -6.78
C TYR A 42 -8.20 -7.27 -7.22
N ARG A 43 -8.19 -7.55 -8.52
CA ARG A 43 -8.54 -8.89 -9.03
C ARG A 43 -7.37 -9.84 -8.80
N SER A 44 -7.66 -11.04 -8.28
CA SER A 44 -6.64 -12.09 -8.10
C SER A 44 -5.93 -12.46 -9.40
N SER A 45 -6.59 -12.31 -10.55
CA SER A 45 -5.97 -12.50 -11.87
C SER A 45 -4.78 -11.58 -12.12
N GLU A 46 -4.77 -10.37 -11.57
CA GLU A 46 -3.65 -9.44 -11.73
C GLU A 46 -2.42 -9.89 -10.93
N LEU A 47 -2.62 -10.61 -9.83
CA LEU A 47 -1.55 -11.14 -8.98
C LEU A 47 -0.88 -12.39 -9.58
N GLY A 48 -1.66 -13.23 -10.28
CA GLY A 48 -1.18 -14.51 -10.80
C GLY A 48 -0.79 -15.47 -9.68
N THR A 49 0.42 -16.04 -9.74
CA THR A 49 0.96 -16.96 -8.72
C THR A 49 1.87 -16.28 -7.69
N ALA A 50 2.10 -14.97 -7.84
CA ALA A 50 2.90 -14.21 -6.89
C ALA A 50 2.17 -14.07 -5.54
N LYS A 51 2.92 -13.77 -4.47
CA LYS A 51 2.34 -13.33 -3.20
C LYS A 51 2.28 -11.81 -3.19
N PRO A 52 1.18 -11.18 -2.75
CA PRO A 52 1.10 -9.74 -2.71
C PRO A 52 2.00 -9.19 -1.60
N GLU A 53 2.66 -8.07 -1.87
CA GLU A 53 3.46 -7.35 -0.89
C GLU A 53 2.97 -5.90 -0.81
N VAL A 54 2.77 -5.39 0.42
CA VAL A 54 2.46 -3.97 0.61
C VAL A 54 3.76 -3.20 0.80
N GLU A 55 4.00 -2.24 -0.07
CA GLU A 55 5.08 -1.28 0.07
C GLU A 55 4.52 0.01 0.70
N VAL A 56 5.20 0.50 1.73
CA VAL A 56 4.85 1.72 2.46
C VAL A 56 5.98 2.72 2.25
N ARG A 57 5.66 3.95 1.82
CA ARG A 57 6.63 5.05 1.76
C ARG A 57 6.01 6.34 2.27
N GLY A 58 6.65 7.01 3.21
CA GLY A 58 6.28 8.36 3.63
C GLY A 58 7.22 9.42 3.05
N TRP A 59 6.79 10.68 3.09
CA TRP A 59 7.68 11.80 2.83
C TRP A 59 8.84 11.87 3.82
N ASN A 60 8.54 11.58 5.09
CA ASN A 60 9.48 11.60 6.22
C ASN A 60 9.43 10.30 7.03
N ALA A 61 9.06 9.18 6.40
CA ALA A 61 9.01 7.86 7.03
C ALA A 61 9.62 6.84 6.06
N GLU A 62 10.61 6.10 6.55
CA GLU A 62 11.35 5.04 5.83
C GLU A 62 10.72 3.66 6.05
#